data_AF-A0A8T0TWE5-F1
#
_entry.id   AF-A0A8T0TWE5-F1
#
_cell.length_a   1.000
_cell.length_b   1.000
_cell.length_c   1.000
_cell.angle_alpha   90.00
_cell.angle_beta   90.00
_cell.angle_gamma   90.00
#
_symmetry.space_group_name_H-M   'P 1'
#
loop_
_entity.id
_entity.type
_entity.pdbx_description
1 polymer ?
#
loop_
_entity_poly.entity_id
_entity_poly.type
_entity_poly.pdbx_seq_one_letter_code
_entity_poly.pdbx_strand_id
1 'polypeptide(L)'
;VFLPINITNAHWYLAVINTKLRKIQVLDSLGPQKKRDELRTTLIGLENYMEKILEDNRSKQHSWPNFNFTSSPWEVRDEVKSQMQTDGSSCGLFMLKYMECWTGMELSPNFTQEDIDGFRKKLPVLLVDSKHNLTPGGPKSSKTDSKGNGPNNPIASID
;
A
#
# COMPACT_ATOMS: atom_id res chain seq x y z
N VAL A 1 2.24 5.04 -9.57
CA VAL A 1 2.83 3.68 -9.49
C VAL A 1 3.35 3.48 -8.08
N PHE A 2 3.09 2.33 -7.47
CA PHE A 2 3.57 1.97 -6.13
C PHE A 2 4.85 1.16 -6.24
N LEU A 3 5.88 1.58 -5.49
CA LEU A 3 7.20 0.97 -5.43
C LEU A 3 7.51 0.62 -3.97
N PRO A 4 7.33 -0.65 -3.56
CA PRO A 4 7.85 -1.16 -2.30
C PRO A 4 9.38 -1.02 -2.28
N ILE A 5 9.94 -0.31 -1.30
CA ILE A 5 11.38 -0.18 -1.14
C ILE A 5 11.78 -0.83 0.17
N ASN A 6 12.82 -1.64 0.11
CA ASN A 6 13.45 -2.24 1.28
C ASN A 6 14.86 -1.66 1.48
N ILE A 7 15.16 -1.20 2.69
CA ILE A 7 16.48 -0.73 3.12
C ILE A 7 17.21 -1.90 3.78
N THR A 8 18.26 -2.42 3.13
CA THR A 8 19.21 -3.40 3.69
C THR A 8 18.54 -4.57 4.45
N ASN A 9 17.43 -5.11 3.93
CA ASN A 9 16.61 -6.16 4.57
C ASN A 9 16.07 -5.83 5.97
N ALA A 10 16.05 -4.56 6.36
CA ALA A 10 15.70 -4.11 7.71
C ALA A 10 14.41 -3.28 7.77
N HIS A 11 14.17 -2.40 6.79
CA HIS A 11 13.05 -1.48 6.83
C HIS A 11 12.32 -1.41 5.48
N TRP A 12 10.98 -1.48 5.52
CA TRP A 12 10.12 -1.33 4.34
C TRP A 12 9.40 0.01 4.36
N TYR A 13 9.37 0.68 3.22
CA TYR A 13 8.55 1.87 3.01
C TYR A 13 7.99 1.89 1.59
N LEU A 14 7.05 2.80 1.34
CA LEU A 14 6.42 2.93 0.03
C LEU A 14 6.90 4.21 -0.66
N ALA A 15 7.45 4.07 -1.86
CA ALA A 15 7.59 5.18 -2.79
C ALA A 15 6.43 5.15 -3.81
N VAL A 16 5.94 6.33 -4.18
CA VAL A 16 4.85 6.51 -5.14
C VAL A 16 5.32 7.45 -6.24
N ILE A 17 5.38 6.93 -7.47
CA ILE A 17 5.57 7.77 -8.65
C ILE A 17 4.22 8.37 -9.02
N ASN A 18 4.09 9.67 -8.81
CA ASN A 18 2.92 10.45 -9.20
C ASN A 18 3.23 11.27 -10.44
N THR A 19 2.83 10.74 -11.59
CA THR A 19 3.12 11.33 -12.90
C THR A 19 2.34 12.60 -13.19
N LYS A 20 1.12 12.70 -12.64
CA LYS A 20 0.27 13.89 -12.79
C LYS A 20 0.92 15.08 -12.08
N LEU A 21 1.48 14.86 -10.89
CA LEU A 21 2.16 15.89 -10.11
C LEU A 21 3.65 16.03 -10.42
N ARG A 22 4.24 15.09 -11.18
CA ARG A 22 5.69 14.94 -11.39
C ARG A 22 6.47 14.88 -10.08
N LYS A 23 6.00 14.05 -9.14
CA LYS A 23 6.60 13.87 -7.82
C LYS A 23 6.88 12.41 -7.52
N ILE A 24 7.95 12.19 -6.75
CA ILE A 24 8.20 10.94 -6.04
C ILE A 24 7.78 11.16 -4.60
N GLN A 25 6.66 10.57 -4.21
CA GLN A 25 6.08 10.73 -2.87
C GLN A 25 6.50 9.54 -2.01
N VAL A 26 7.05 9.80 -0.82
CA VAL A 26 7.59 8.78 0.06
C VAL A 26 6.74 8.68 1.32
N LEU A 27 6.25 7.49 1.60
CA LEU A 27 5.44 7.13 2.76
C LEU A 27 6.26 6.17 3.62
N ASP A 28 6.82 6.71 4.70
CA ASP A 28 7.77 6.04 5.57
C ASP A 28 7.29 6.12 7.01
N SER A 29 7.04 4.98 7.64
CA SER A 29 6.46 4.90 8.98
C SER A 29 7.42 5.36 10.07
N LEU A 30 8.72 5.40 9.79
CA LEU A 30 9.74 5.97 10.69
C LEU A 30 9.93 7.48 10.49
N GLY A 31 9.18 8.09 9.58
CA GLY A 31 9.26 9.51 9.26
C GLY A 31 10.37 9.85 8.25
N PRO A 32 10.65 11.14 8.04
CA PRO A 32 11.61 11.60 7.03
C PRO A 32 13.05 11.11 7.30
N GLN A 33 13.71 10.63 6.25
CA GLN A 33 15.10 10.14 6.30
C GLN A 33 16.01 11.00 5.41
N LYS A 34 17.26 11.24 5.84
CA LYS A 34 18.20 12.11 5.11
C LYS A 34 18.77 11.49 3.82
N LYS A 35 18.82 10.15 3.73
CA LYS A 35 19.36 9.41 2.59
C LYS A 35 18.42 8.27 2.20
N ARG A 36 18.30 8.01 0.89
CA ARG A 36 17.43 6.98 0.30
C ARG A 36 18.10 6.35 -0.94
N ASP A 37 19.27 5.74 -0.73
CA ASP A 37 20.10 5.22 -1.82
C ASP A 37 19.42 4.07 -2.58
N GLU A 38 18.61 3.27 -1.89
CA GLU A 38 17.82 2.18 -2.46
C GLU A 38 16.70 2.71 -3.38
N LEU A 39 16.04 3.80 -2.97
CA LEU A 39 15.07 4.48 -3.84
C LEU A 39 15.75 5.04 -5.08
N ARG A 40 16.89 5.73 -4.90
CA ARG A 40 17.66 6.27 -6.04
C ARG A 40 18.03 5.17 -7.03
N THR A 41 18.56 4.05 -6.54
CA THR A 41 18.93 2.89 -7.36
C THR A 41 17.72 2.32 -8.10
N THR A 42 16.60 2.18 -7.40
CA THR A 42 15.34 1.70 -7.99
C THR A 42 14.83 2.62 -9.09
N LEU A 43 14.89 3.94 -8.90
CA LEU A 43 14.46 4.92 -9.89
C LEU A 43 15.36 4.92 -11.13
N ILE A 44 16.69 4.83 -10.96
CA ILE A 44 17.64 4.69 -12.08
C ILE A 44 17.35 3.43 -12.88
N GLY A 45 17.14 2.29 -12.20
CA GLY A 45 16.82 1.03 -12.87
C GLY A 45 15.50 1.11 -13.64
N LEU A 46 14.48 1.77 -13.07
CA LEU A 46 13.20 1.97 -13.73
C LEU A 46 13.30 2.89 -14.95
N GLU A 47 14.04 3.99 -14.84
CA GLU A 47 14.30 4.93 -15.94
C GLU A 47 14.97 4.20 -17.11
N ASN A 48 16.08 3.50 -16.87
CA ASN A 48 16.79 2.73 -17.89
C ASN A 48 15.91 1.65 -18.54
N TYR A 49 15.08 0.97 -17.74
CA TYR A 49 14.17 -0.06 -18.25
C TYR A 49 13.10 0.54 -19.18
N MET A 50 12.54 1.69 -18.81
CA MET A 50 11.54 2.37 -19.61
C MET A 50 12.13 2.89 -20.91
N GLU A 51 13.32 3.50 -20.88
CA GLU A 51 14.02 3.95 -22.08
C GLU A 51 14.22 2.82 -23.08
N LYS A 52 14.71 1.66 -22.62
CA LYS A 52 14.93 0.49 -23.47
C LYS A 52 13.63 -0.03 -24.11
N ILE A 53 12.54 -0.09 -23.36
CA ILE A 53 11.24 -0.53 -23.91
C ILE A 53 10.76 0.39 -25.03
N LEU A 54 10.98 1.70 -24.91
CA LEU A 54 10.53 2.68 -25.91
C LEU A 54 11.38 2.62 -27.18
N GLU A 55 12.69 2.38 -27.05
CA GLU A 55 13.56 2.15 -28.21
C GLU A 55 13.10 0.94 -29.02
N ASP A 56 12.76 -0.15 -28.32
CA ASP A 56 12.27 -1.41 -28.91
C ASP A 56 10.83 -1.29 -29.44
N ASN A 57 10.02 -0.36 -28.91
CA ASN A 57 8.59 -0.22 -29.22
C ASN A 57 8.21 1.22 -29.65
N ARG A 58 9.01 1.86 -30.50
CA ARG A 58 8.80 3.27 -30.95
C ARG A 58 7.40 3.60 -31.48
N SER A 59 6.62 2.60 -31.91
CA SER A 59 5.26 2.77 -32.41
C SER A 59 4.16 2.74 -31.34
N LYS A 60 4.48 2.41 -30.07
CA LYS A 60 3.50 2.39 -28.97
C LYS A 60 3.39 3.75 -28.30
N GLN A 61 2.22 4.37 -28.42
CA GLN A 61 1.90 5.60 -27.73
C GLN A 61 1.75 5.37 -26.22
N HIS A 62 2.37 6.21 -25.39
CA HIS A 62 2.18 6.22 -23.93
C HIS A 62 1.74 7.60 -23.45
N SER A 63 1.02 7.64 -22.33
CA SER A 63 0.51 8.89 -21.74
C SER A 63 1.49 9.60 -20.79
N TRP A 64 2.67 9.02 -20.56
CA TRP A 64 3.68 9.58 -19.66
C TRP A 64 4.48 10.67 -20.38
N PRO A 65 4.65 11.87 -19.79
CA PRO A 65 5.33 12.97 -20.48
C PRO A 65 6.83 12.73 -20.67
N ASN A 66 7.50 12.08 -19.70
CA ASN A 66 8.85 11.52 -19.79
C ASN A 66 9.08 10.54 -18.63
N PHE A 67 10.19 9.80 -18.68
CA PHE A 67 10.59 8.80 -17.68
C PHE A 67 11.84 9.21 -16.90
N ASN A 68 12.24 10.48 -17.01
CA ASN A 68 13.43 10.98 -16.34
C ASN A 68 13.13 11.24 -14.85
N PHE A 69 12.99 10.16 -14.09
CA PHE A 69 12.64 10.20 -12.66
C PHE A 69 13.80 10.71 -11.81
N THR A 70 15.03 10.66 -12.32
CA THR A 70 16.24 10.97 -11.58
C THR A 70 16.78 12.37 -11.83
N SER A 71 16.27 13.09 -12.84
CA SER A 71 16.62 14.47 -13.12
C SER A 71 15.52 15.46 -12.74
N SER A 72 15.91 16.72 -12.57
CA SER A 72 14.98 17.84 -12.43
C SER A 72 13.97 17.81 -13.60
N PRO A 73 12.64 17.81 -13.33
CA PRO A 73 11.99 18.48 -12.20
C PRO A 73 11.36 17.56 -11.13
N TRP A 74 11.67 16.26 -11.07
CA TRP A 74 10.98 15.35 -10.16
C TRP A 74 11.42 15.55 -8.70
N GLU A 75 10.55 16.16 -7.89
CA GLU A 75 10.77 16.37 -6.45
C GLU A 75 10.52 15.07 -5.67
N VAL A 76 11.48 14.66 -4.85
CA VAL A 76 11.28 13.62 -3.83
C VAL A 76 10.76 14.26 -2.57
N ARG A 77 9.57 13.85 -2.11
CA ARG A 77 8.88 14.45 -0.96
C ARG A 77 8.42 13.38 0.03
N ASP A 78 8.84 13.49 1.28
CA ASP A 78 8.27 12.69 2.37
C ASP A 78 6.86 13.18 2.67
N GLU A 79 5.83 12.34 2.53
CA GLU A 79 4.45 12.71 2.83
C GLU A 79 4.08 12.37 4.29
N VAL A 80 4.75 11.38 4.89
CA VAL A 80 4.69 11.15 6.34
C VAL A 80 5.70 12.06 7.04
N LYS A 81 5.21 13.03 7.82
CA LYS A 81 6.03 14.09 8.42
C LYS A 81 6.61 13.74 9.78
N SER A 82 6.04 12.76 10.45
CA SER A 82 6.43 12.32 11.80
C SER A 82 6.38 10.81 11.88
N GLN A 83 7.18 10.24 12.77
CA GLN A 83 7.17 8.81 13.06
C GLN A 83 5.76 8.36 13.47
N MET A 84 5.26 7.31 12.81
CA MET A 84 3.99 6.65 13.12
C MET A 84 4.22 5.27 13.72
N GLN A 85 5.26 4.56 13.28
CA GLN A 85 5.60 3.24 13.76
C GLN A 85 6.39 3.33 15.07
N THR A 86 5.95 2.58 16.07
CA THR A 86 6.59 2.55 17.41
C THR A 86 7.29 1.22 17.71
N ASP A 87 7.10 0.21 16.89
CA ASP A 87 7.77 -1.10 17.00
C ASP A 87 8.87 -1.30 15.93
N GLY A 88 9.57 -2.44 15.98
CA GLY A 88 10.64 -2.79 15.03
C GLY A 88 10.22 -3.70 13.87
N SER A 89 8.93 -3.99 13.66
CA SER A 89 8.50 -5.05 12.73
C SER A 89 7.24 -4.75 11.92
N SER A 90 6.58 -3.62 12.13
CA SER A 90 5.32 -3.25 11.47
C SER A 90 5.51 -2.52 10.14
N CYS A 91 6.75 -2.22 9.73
CA CYS A 91 7.04 -1.42 8.53
C CYS A 91 6.39 -2.00 7.24
N GLY A 92 6.40 -3.31 7.08
CA GLY A 92 5.71 -3.98 5.99
C GLY A 92 4.18 -3.84 6.05
N LEU A 93 3.59 -3.82 7.24
CA LEU A 93 2.15 -3.61 7.42
C LEU A 93 1.73 -2.17 7.16
N PHE A 94 2.53 -1.19 7.64
CA PHE A 94 2.38 0.22 7.29
C PHE A 94 2.43 0.40 5.78
N MET A 95 3.41 -0.20 5.09
CA MET A 95 3.52 -0.14 3.64
C MET A 95 2.26 -0.65 2.93
N LEU A 96 1.69 -1.78 3.36
CA LEU A 96 0.42 -2.29 2.81
C LEU A 96 -0.74 -1.33 3.06
N LYS A 97 -0.83 -0.78 4.29
CA LYS A 97 -1.89 0.17 4.64
C LYS A 97 -1.76 1.49 3.89
N TYR A 98 -0.54 1.94 3.59
CA TYR A 98 -0.29 3.05 2.70
C TYR A 98 -0.82 2.77 1.29
N MET A 99 -0.61 1.59 0.71
CA MET A 99 -1.19 1.25 -0.60
C MET A 99 -2.72 1.25 -0.57
N GLU A 100 -3.33 0.83 0.54
CA GLU A 100 -4.78 0.79 0.72
C GLU A 100 -5.39 2.20 0.88
N CYS A 101 -4.75 3.08 1.65
CA CYS A 101 -5.29 4.38 2.05
C CYS A 101 -4.76 5.58 1.25
N TRP A 102 -3.72 5.41 0.42
CA TRP A 102 -3.14 6.54 -0.30
C TRP A 102 -3.98 6.95 -1.51
N THR A 103 -4.49 8.18 -1.48
CA THR A 103 -5.34 8.75 -2.55
C THR A 103 -4.53 9.31 -3.73
N GLY A 104 -3.20 9.36 -3.61
CA GLY A 104 -2.31 10.12 -4.51
C GLY A 104 -1.97 11.51 -3.99
N MET A 105 -2.68 11.98 -2.96
CA MET A 105 -2.50 13.31 -2.34
C MET A 105 -2.28 13.19 -0.82
N GLU A 106 -3.06 12.36 -0.16
CA GLU A 106 -3.06 12.17 1.29
C GLU A 106 -3.48 10.75 1.69
N LEU A 107 -3.31 10.41 2.97
CA LEU A 107 -3.84 9.18 3.56
C LEU A 107 -5.30 9.40 3.94
N SER A 108 -6.19 8.57 3.38
CA SER A 108 -7.62 8.61 3.71
C SER A 108 -8.25 7.21 3.61
N PRO A 109 -8.84 6.68 4.71
CA PRO A 109 -8.83 7.25 6.05
C PRO A 109 -7.41 7.31 6.63
N ASN A 110 -7.20 8.21 7.59
CA ASN A 110 -6.02 8.19 8.43
C ASN A 110 -6.03 6.94 9.33
N PHE A 111 -4.85 6.51 9.76
CA PHE A 111 -4.68 5.36 10.64
C PHE A 111 -3.46 5.55 11.56
N THR A 112 -3.42 4.74 12.61
CA THR A 112 -2.43 4.80 13.68
C THR A 112 -1.67 3.48 13.81
N GLN A 113 -0.67 3.43 14.71
CA GLN A 113 -0.04 2.15 15.09
C GLN A 113 -1.06 1.15 15.64
N GLU A 114 -2.05 1.57 16.43
CA GLU A 114 -3.07 0.68 17.01
C GLU A 114 -3.91 0.00 15.90
N ASP A 115 -4.25 0.75 14.84
CA ASP A 115 -4.92 0.19 13.68
C ASP A 115 -4.05 -0.86 12.96
N ILE A 116 -2.73 -0.64 12.89
CA ILE A 116 -1.77 -1.59 12.34
C ILE A 116 -1.65 -2.85 13.21
N ASP A 117 -1.68 -2.71 14.53
CA ASP A 117 -1.68 -3.84 15.47
C ASP A 117 -2.95 -4.69 15.32
N GLY A 118 -4.10 -4.03 15.14
CA GLY A 118 -5.37 -4.69 14.80
C GLY A 118 -5.32 -5.36 13.43
N PHE A 119 -4.74 -4.68 12.43
CA PHE A 119 -4.58 -5.21 11.08
C PHE A 119 -3.68 -6.45 11.04
N ARG A 120 -2.58 -6.47 11.81
CA ARG A 120 -1.68 -7.61 11.96
C ARG A 120 -2.41 -8.90 12.32
N LYS A 121 -3.39 -8.81 13.22
CA LYS A 121 -4.20 -9.97 13.67
C LYS A 121 -5.20 -10.43 12.61
N LYS A 122 -5.72 -9.50 11.81
CA LYS A 122 -6.72 -9.77 10.76
C LYS A 122 -6.11 -10.28 9.46
N LEU A 123 -4.89 -9.84 9.14
CA LEU A 123 -4.23 -10.12 7.85
C LEU A 123 -4.12 -11.62 7.53
N PRO A 124 -3.71 -12.52 8.46
CA PRO A 124 -3.67 -13.95 8.15
C PRO A 124 -5.04 -14.54 7.76
N VAL A 125 -6.11 -14.12 8.44
CA VAL A 125 -7.48 -14.55 8.13
C VAL A 125 -7.88 -14.05 6.74
N LEU A 126 -7.64 -12.77 6.43
CA LEU A 126 -7.90 -12.20 5.11
C LEU A 126 -7.14 -12.93 3.99
N LEU A 127 -5.89 -13.32 4.25
CA LEU A 127 -5.08 -14.08 3.31
C LEU A 127 -5.66 -15.48 3.11
N VAL A 128 -5.93 -16.23 4.19
CA VAL A 128 -6.51 -17.59 4.11
C VAL A 128 -7.84 -17.59 3.35
N ASP A 129 -8.73 -16.66 3.68
CA ASP A 129 -10.06 -16.53 3.07
C ASP A 129 -10.05 -15.87 1.68
N SER A 130 -8.86 -15.51 1.17
CA SER A 130 -8.73 -14.89 -0.15
C SER A 130 -9.26 -15.81 -1.24
N LYS A 131 -10.12 -15.26 -2.11
CA LYS A 131 -10.60 -15.96 -3.31
C LYS A 131 -9.48 -16.45 -4.23
N HIS A 132 -8.29 -15.86 -4.14
CA HIS A 132 -7.12 -16.26 -4.92
C HIS A 132 -6.48 -17.56 -4.42
N ASN A 133 -6.82 -17.99 -3.20
CA ASN A 133 -6.41 -19.27 -2.66
C ASN A 133 -7.42 -20.39 -2.97
N LEU A 134 -8.55 -20.07 -3.62
CA LEU A 134 -9.49 -21.08 -4.07
C LEU A 134 -8.88 -21.83 -5.25
N THR A 135 -8.66 -23.13 -5.07
CA THR A 135 -8.33 -24.01 -6.20
C THR A 135 -9.56 -24.18 -7.10
N PRO A 136 -9.42 -24.10 -8.43
CA PRO A 136 -10.50 -24.50 -9.33
C PRO A 136 -10.90 -25.95 -9.01
N GLY A 137 -12.13 -26.14 -8.51
CA GLY A 137 -12.65 -27.45 -8.11
C GLY A 137 -12.50 -27.83 -6.63
N GLY A 138 -11.96 -26.94 -5.78
CA GLY A 138 -11.85 -27.19 -4.34
C GLY A 138 -13.19 -27.15 -3.59
N PRO A 139 -13.29 -27.79 -2.40
CA PRO A 139 -14.51 -27.74 -1.59
C PRO A 139 -14.86 -26.29 -1.25
N LYS A 140 -16.08 -25.86 -1.54
CA LYS A 140 -16.57 -24.55 -1.12
C LYS A 140 -16.58 -24.54 0.41
N SER A 141 -15.82 -23.64 1.03
CA SER A 141 -15.88 -23.46 2.48
C SER A 141 -17.33 -23.10 2.85
N SER A 142 -17.98 -23.98 3.59
CA SER A 142 -19.33 -23.75 4.10
C SER A 142 -19.24 -22.68 5.18
N LYS A 143 -19.53 -21.42 4.82
CA LYS A 143 -19.84 -20.40 5.82
C LYS A 143 -21.11 -20.85 6.53
N THR A 144 -20.98 -21.29 7.77
CA THR A 144 -22.12 -21.43 8.67
C THR A 144 -22.55 -20.03 9.08
N ASP A 145 -23.64 -19.55 8.49
CA ASP A 145 -24.40 -18.42 9.01
C ASP A 145 -24.94 -18.82 10.40
N SER A 146 -24.34 -18.31 11.46
CA SER A 146 -24.98 -18.28 12.77
C SER A 146 -26.15 -17.28 12.71
N LYS A 147 -27.29 -17.76 12.21
CA LYS A 147 -28.59 -17.10 12.36
C LYS A 147 -28.91 -16.98 13.84
N GLY A 148 -29.20 -15.76 14.28
CA GLY A 148 -29.74 -15.50 15.60
C GLY A 148 -31.06 -16.23 15.83
N ASN A 149 -31.17 -16.85 17.00
CA ASN A 149 -32.45 -17.25 17.58
C ASN A 149 -32.74 -16.32 18.75
N GLY A 150 -33.71 -15.43 18.57
CA GLY A 150 -34.45 -14.89 19.71
C GLY A 150 -35.49 -15.90 20.20
N PRO A 151 -36.22 -15.59 21.27
CA PRO A 151 -37.62 -15.97 21.38
C PRO A 151 -38.54 -14.75 21.51
N ASN A 152 -39.67 -14.82 20.79
CA ASN A 152 -40.79 -13.89 20.82
C ASN A 152 -41.55 -13.89 22.16
N ASN A 153 -41.89 -12.68 22.67
CA ASN A 153 -43.16 -12.13 23.22
C ASN A 153 -44.10 -12.98 24.11
N PRO A 154 -45.06 -12.41 24.91
CA PRO A 154 -45.81 -11.13 24.75
C PRO A 154 -45.94 -10.32 26.08
N ILE A 155 -46.62 -9.17 26.28
CA ILE A 155 -48.01 -8.71 26.06
C ILE A 155 -48.04 -7.18 26.32
N ALA A 156 -48.96 -6.47 25.66
CA ALA A 156 -49.28 -5.05 25.85
C ALA A 156 -50.02 -4.71 27.16
N SER A 157 -49.80 -3.51 27.72
CA SER A 157 -50.83 -2.57 28.24
C SER A 157 -50.10 -1.32 28.80
N ILE A 158 -50.25 -0.16 28.18
CA ILE A 158 -51.00 1.03 28.68
C ILE A 158 -50.56 1.49 30.09
N ASP A 159 -49.79 2.57 30.15
CA ASP A 159 -50.27 3.94 30.46
C ASP A 159 -49.42 4.98 29.70
#